data_AF-A0A353B9S5-F1
#
_entry.id   AF-A0A353B9S5-F1
#
_cell.length_a   1.000
_cell.length_b   1.000
_cell.length_c   1.000
_cell.angle_alpha   90.00
_cell.angle_beta   90.00
_cell.angle_gamma   90.00
#
_symmetry.space_group_name_H-M   'P 1'
#
loop_
_entity.id
_entity.type
_entity.pdbx_description
1 polymer ?
#
loop_
_entity_poly.entity_id
_entity_poly.type
_entity_poly.pdbx_seq_one_letter_code
_entity_poly.pdbx_strand_id
1 'polypeptide(L)' 'MSDFEKKLWSEFWEFANDPEKAKAMGIRAANGEANNIKVVEDATYSVSLRASGGVSITRVDSKPSNAAAL' A
#
# COMPACT_ATOMS: atom_id res chain seq x y z
N MET A 1 -15.28 -3.26 -18.80
CA MET A 1 -15.38 -3.12 -17.33
C MET A 1 -16.78 -2.70 -16.94
N SER A 2 -17.38 -3.45 -16.03
CA SER A 2 -18.61 -3.09 -15.31
C SER A 2 -18.42 -1.83 -14.47
N ASP A 3 -19.52 -1.19 -14.07
CA ASP A 3 -19.45 0.01 -13.21
C ASP A 3 -18.89 -0.32 -11.82
N PHE A 4 -19.11 -1.54 -11.34
CA PHE A 4 -18.46 -2.06 -10.15
C PHE A 4 -16.94 -2.09 -10.31
N GLU A 5 -16.42 -2.67 -11.39
CA GLU A 5 -14.98 -2.72 -11.63
C GLU A 5 -14.38 -1.33 -11.78
N LYS A 6 -15.06 -0.40 -12.49
CA LYS A 6 -14.59 0.98 -12.62
C LYS A 6 -14.45 1.65 -11.26
N LYS A 7 -15.45 1.51 -10.39
CA LYS A 7 -15.41 2.04 -9.03
C LYS A 7 -14.26 1.43 -8.23
N LEU A 8 -14.15 0.10 -8.23
CA LEU A 8 -13.11 -0.64 -7.52
C LEU A 8 -11.71 -0.14 -7.91
N TRP A 9 -11.46 0.03 -9.21
CA TRP A 9 -10.16 0.49 -9.70
C TRP A 9 -9.92 1.99 -9.45
N SER A 10 -10.95 2.84 -9.54
CA SER A 10 -10.81 4.29 -9.28
C SER A 10 -10.43 4.60 -7.83
N GLU A 11 -10.86 3.75 -6.90
CA GLU A 11 -10.64 3.92 -5.45
C GLU A 11 -9.59 2.95 -4.90
N PHE A 12 -8.87 2.21 -5.77
CA PHE A 12 -7.96 1.12 -5.38
C PHE A 12 -7.04 1.50 -4.21
N TRP A 13 -6.39 2.67 -4.31
CA TRP A 13 -5.44 3.12 -3.29
C TRP A 13 -6.07 3.49 -1.96
N GLU A 14 -7.35 3.85 -1.94
CA GLU A 14 -8.06 4.07 -0.68
C GLU A 14 -8.29 2.73 0.01
N PHE A 15 -8.72 1.70 -0.72
CA PHE A 15 -8.84 0.35 -0.16
C PHE A 15 -7.48 -0.25 0.25
N ALA A 16 -6.41 0.06 -0.48
CA ALA A 16 -5.07 -0.44 -0.17
C ALA A 16 -4.47 0.20 1.10
N ASN A 17 -4.93 1.39 1.52
CA ASN A 17 -4.36 2.14 2.63
C ASN A 17 -5.34 2.40 3.79
N ASP A 18 -6.63 2.10 3.63
CA ASP A 18 -7.68 2.21 4.65
C ASP A 18 -8.36 0.83 4.88
N PRO A 19 -7.94 0.11 5.94
CA PRO A 19 -8.49 -1.21 6.26
C PRO A 19 -10.00 -1.20 6.54
N GLU A 20 -10.55 -0.12 7.11
CA GLU A 20 -11.98 -0.02 7.41
C GLU A 20 -12.78 0.15 6.13
N LYS A 21 -12.28 0.99 5.19
CA LYS A 21 -12.91 1.14 3.88
C LYS A 21 -12.86 -0.15 3.07
N ALA A 22 -11.73 -0.86 3.10
CA ALA A 22 -11.59 -2.17 2.44
C ALA A 22 -12.59 -3.19 3.00
N LYS A 23 -12.70 -3.29 4.33
CA LYS A 23 -13.61 -4.20 5.02
C LYS A 23 -15.08 -3.91 4.68
N ALA A 24 -15.48 -2.63 4.65
CA ALA A 24 -16.84 -2.23 4.28
C ALA A 24 -17.24 -2.65 2.85
N MET A 25 -16.27 -2.75 1.94
CA MET A 25 -16.47 -3.19 0.56
C MET A 25 -16.26 -4.71 0.36
N GLY A 26 -15.96 -5.47 1.42
CA GLY A 26 -15.68 -6.90 1.34
C GLY A 26 -14.31 -7.23 0.71
N ILE A 27 -13.40 -6.26 0.65
CA ILE A 27 -12.06 -6.42 0.07
C ILE A 27 -11.14 -7.01 1.13
N ARG A 28 -10.64 -8.23 0.90
CA ARG A 28 -9.71 -8.91 1.84
C ARG A 28 -8.24 -8.55 1.61
N ALA A 29 -7.89 -8.17 0.39
CA ALA A 29 -6.52 -7.92 -0.02
C ALA A 29 -6.50 -7.02 -1.26
N ALA A 30 -5.61 -6.03 -1.24
CA ALA A 30 -5.28 -5.17 -2.37
C ALA A 30 -3.76 -5.20 -2.53
N ASN A 31 -3.27 -6.06 -3.41
CA ASN A 31 -1.85 -6.29 -3.64
C ASN A 31 -1.50 -5.92 -5.08
N GLY A 32 -0.24 -5.54 -5.30
CA GLY A 32 0.36 -5.51 -6.64
C GLY A 32 1.50 -6.52 -6.73
N GLU A 33 2.03 -6.69 -7.93
CA GLU A 33 2.99 -7.75 -8.25
C GLU A 33 4.38 -7.53 -7.63
N ALA A 34 4.81 -6.27 -7.50
CA ALA A 34 6.06 -5.86 -6.86
C ALA A 34 5.77 -4.87 -5.72
N ASN A 35 6.80 -4.44 -4.98
CA ASN A 35 6.67 -3.34 -4.03
C ASN A 35 6.01 -2.12 -4.69
N ASN A 36 4.81 -1.79 -4.23
CA ASN A 36 4.02 -0.68 -4.76
C ASN A 36 3.48 0.15 -3.60
N ILE A 37 3.44 1.47 -3.81
CA ILE A 37 2.86 2.43 -2.88
C ILE A 37 2.16 3.53 -3.68
N LYS A 38 1.17 4.18 -3.09
CA LYS A 38 0.72 5.49 -3.56
C LYS A 38 1.68 6.53 -3.01
N VAL A 39 2.54 7.05 -3.87
CA VAL A 39 3.36 8.22 -3.51
C VAL A 39 2.46 9.43 -3.32
N VAL A 40 2.77 10.23 -2.31
CA VAL A 40 2.10 11.48 -1.99
C VAL A 40 3.07 12.61 -2.32
N GLU A 41 2.56 13.64 -2.98
CA GLU A 41 3.33 14.84 -3.29
C GLU A 41 3.93 15.43 -2.00
N ASP A 42 5.16 15.95 -2.11
CA ASP A 42 5.94 16.54 -1.02
C ASP A 42 6.24 15.63 0.20
N ALA A 43 5.92 14.33 0.12
CA ALA A 43 6.28 13.37 1.17
C ALA A 43 7.70 12.82 1.00
N THR A 44 8.38 12.55 2.12
CA THR A 44 9.69 11.91 2.13
C THR A 44 9.56 10.40 2.39
N TYR A 45 10.32 9.59 1.65
CA TYR A 45 10.30 8.14 1.74
C TYR A 45 11.69 7.57 2.02
N SER A 46 11.75 6.58 2.91
CA SER A 46 12.92 5.73 3.11
C SER A 46 12.80 4.48 2.24
N VAL A 47 13.83 4.24 1.43
CA VAL A 47 13.96 3.05 0.59
C VAL A 47 15.11 2.21 1.14
N SER A 48 14.82 0.96 1.50
CA SER A 48 15.85 0.02 1.96
C SER A 48 16.00 -1.11 0.95
N LEU A 49 17.25 -1.41 0.61
CA LEU A 49 17.63 -2.51 -0.26
C LEU A 49 18.49 -3.50 0.54
N ARG A 50 18.07 -4.76 0.59
CA ARG A 50 18.85 -5.85 1.18
C ARG A 50 19.74 -6.47 0.12
N ALA A 51 20.92 -6.94 0.52
CA ALA A 51 21.84 -7.67 -0.36
C ALA A 51 21.20 -8.94 -0.98
N SER A 52 20.18 -9.50 -0.32
CA SER A 52 19.37 -10.62 -0.85
C SER A 52 18.36 -10.20 -1.93
N GLY A 53 18.33 -8.93 -2.33
CA GLY A 53 17.41 -8.40 -3.34
C GLY A 53 16.07 -7.89 -2.81
N GLY A 54 15.82 -7.97 -1.50
CA GLY A 54 14.60 -7.44 -0.90
C GLY A 54 14.54 -5.91 -0.91
N VAL A 55 13.40 -5.35 -1.34
CA VAL A 55 13.13 -3.91 -1.33
C VAL A 55 12.02 -3.59 -0.32
N SER A 56 12.14 -2.47 0.39
CA SER A 56 11.04 -1.91 1.18
C SER A 56 11.00 -0.38 1.04
N ILE A 57 9.80 0.16 0.93
CA ILE A 57 9.55 1.60 0.85
C ILE A 57 8.64 1.98 2.00
N THR A 58 9.04 2.96 2.82
CA THR A 58 8.27 3.45 3.96
C THR A 58 8.26 4.96 3.94
N ARG A 59 7.15 5.61 4.30
CA ARG A 59 7.10 7.06 4.43
C ARG A 59 7.80 7.47 5.74
N VAL A 60 8.64 8.49 5.70
CA VAL A 60 9.44 8.92 6.87
C VAL A 60 8.56 9.53 7.96
N ASP A 61 7.43 10.13 7.58
CA ASP A 61 6.48 10.76 8.51
C ASP A 61 5.47 9.76 9.10
N SER A 62 5.33 8.58 8.47
CA SER A 62 4.52 7.51 9.07
C SER A 62 5.33 6.86 10.18
N LYS A 63 4.82 6.91 11.42
CA LYS A 63 5.37 6.17 12.56
C LYS A 63 5.86 4.79 12.10
N PRO A 64 7.09 4.38 12.44
CA PRO A 64 7.61 3.10 11.99
C PRO A 64 6.67 1.99 12.44
N SER A 65 6.16 1.22 11.48
CA SER A 65 5.45 -0.02 11.76
C SER A 65 6.47 -0.98 12.37
N ASN A 66 6.28 -1.35 13.64
CA ASN A 66 7.06 -2.38 14.31
C ASN A 66 6.79 -3.73 13.64
N ALA A 67 7.45 -4.00 12.52
CA ALA A 67 7.44 -5.28 11.85
C ALA A 67 8.89 -5.73 11.57
N ALA A 68 9.65 -5.89 12.65
CA ALA A 68 10.87 -6.67 12.68
C ALA A 68 10.90 -7.44 14.01
N ALA A 69 10.56 -8.74 13.97
CA ALA A 69 11.10 -9.82 14.80
C ALA A 69 10.22 -11.08 14.66
N LEU A 70 10.48 -11.90 13.64
CA LEU A 70 10.44 -13.37 13.69
C LEU A 70 11.50 -13.89 12.72
#